data_AF-A8RBX4-F1
#
_entry.id   AF-A8RBX4-F1
#
_cell.length_a   1.000
_cell.length_b   1.000
_cell.length_c   1.000
_cell.angle_alpha   90.00
_cell.angle_beta   90.00
_cell.angle_gamma   90.00
#
_symmetry.space_group_name_H-M   'P 1'
#
loop_
_entity.id
_entity.type
_entity.pdbx_description
1 polymer ?
#
loop_
_entity_poly.entity_id
_entity_poly.type
_entity_poly.pdbx_seq_one_letter_code
_entity_poly.pdbx_strand_id
1 'polypeptide(L)' 'MTTFEMLCRSIEAKKKRGQLTQEYIEDTEMKMDVFLMNDRITQDQYNELVAMLK' A
#
# COMPACT_ATOMS: atom_id res chain seq x y z
N MET A 1 10.14 8.65 8.80
CA MET A 1 8.95 8.07 8.16
C MET A 1 9.26 7.84 6.71
N THR A 2 9.38 6.59 6.32
CA THR A 2 9.50 6.19 4.91
C THR A 2 8.11 6.15 4.26
N THR A 3 8.06 6.22 2.92
CA THR A 3 6.81 6.09 2.18
C THR A 3 6.14 4.74 2.45
N PHE A 4 6.92 3.68 2.63
CA PHE A 4 6.44 2.35 3.03
C PHE A 4 5.70 2.35 4.37
N GLU A 5 6.29 2.91 5.44
CA GLU A 5 5.63 2.98 6.76
C GLU A 5 4.31 3.76 6.72
N MET A 6 4.25 4.80 5.88
CA MET A 6 3.04 5.62 5.70
C MET A 6 1.92 4.83 5.00
N LEU A 7 2.30 4.02 4.00
CA LEU A 7 1.38 3.13 3.29
C LEU A 7 0.89 2.00 4.20
N CYS A 8 1.78 1.32 4.94
CA CYS A 8 1.42 0.29 5.93
C CYS A 8 0.37 0.81 6.92
N ARG A 9 0.64 1.97 7.54
CA ARG A 9 -0.30 2.59 8.48
C ARG A 9 -1.65 2.93 7.85
N SER A 10 -1.65 3.38 6.60
CA SER A 10 -2.88 3.71 5.89
C SER A 10 -3.71 2.46 5.59
N ILE A 11 -3.05 1.39 5.12
CA ILE A 11 -3.67 0.10 4.84
C ILE A 11 -4.22 -0.51 6.12
N GLU A 12 -3.44 -0.56 7.20
CA GLU A 12 -3.89 -1.06 8.51
C GLU A 12 -5.06 -0.25 9.06
N ALA A 13 -5.02 1.08 8.97
CA ALA A 13 -6.13 1.92 9.41
C ALA A 13 -7.41 1.66 8.61
N LYS A 14 -7.29 1.41 7.30
CA LYS A 14 -8.42 1.08 6.42
C LYS A 14 -8.95 -0.33 6.64
N LYS A 15 -8.07 -1.31 6.83
CA LYS A 15 -8.38 -2.70 7.23
C LYS A 15 -9.14 -2.72 8.54
N LYS A 16 -8.65 -1.99 9.54
CA LYS A 16 -9.29 -1.85 10.86
C LYS A 16 -10.66 -1.16 10.80
N ARG A 17 -10.86 -0.26 9.83
CA ARG A 17 -12.15 0.40 9.57
C ARG A 17 -13.12 -0.45 8.74
N GLY A 18 -12.70 -1.61 8.23
CA GLY A 18 -13.52 -2.44 7.34
C GLY A 18 -13.80 -1.78 5.98
N GLN A 19 -13.00 -0.79 5.57
CA GLN A 19 -13.14 -0.07 4.30
C GLN A 19 -12.13 -0.55 3.25
N LEU A 20 -11.70 -1.81 3.36
CA LEU A 20 -10.79 -2.42 2.40
C LEU A 20 -11.64 -2.90 1.22
N THR A 21 -12.13 -1.93 0.44
CA THR A 21 -12.89 -2.16 -0.79
C THR A 21 -11.95 -2.44 -1.94
N GLN A 22 -12.47 -3.07 -2.99
CA GLN A 22 -11.70 -3.38 -4.20
C GLN A 22 -11.12 -2.12 -4.86
N GLU A 23 -11.90 -1.03 -4.92
CA GLU A 23 -11.41 0.29 -5.35
C GLU A 23 -10.23 0.80 -4.50
N TYR A 24 -10.23 0.53 -3.19
CA TYR A 24 -9.12 0.94 -2.33
C TYR A 24 -7.87 0.09 -2.57
N ILE A 25 -8.03 -1.21 -2.83
CA ILE A 25 -6.93 -2.08 -3.22
C ILE A 25 -6.33 -1.58 -4.53
N GLU A 26 -7.15 -1.34 -5.55
CA GLU A 26 -6.70 -0.85 -6.86
C GLU A 26 -6.04 0.54 -6.79
N ASP A 27 -6.61 1.49 -6.04
CA ASP A 27 -6.01 2.82 -5.82
C ASP A 27 -4.67 2.72 -5.05
N THR A 28 -4.58 1.77 -4.11
CA THR A 28 -3.35 1.55 -3.34
C THR A 28 -2.28 0.87 -4.20
N GLU A 29 -2.64 -0.14 -5.01
CA GLU A 29 -1.75 -0.78 -5.98
C GLU A 29 -1.23 0.25 -7.00
N MET A 30 -2.09 1.10 -7.59
CA MET A 30 -1.66 2.18 -8.48
C MET A 30 -0.68 3.14 -7.82
N LYS A 31 -0.97 3.58 -6.58
CA LYS A 31 -0.05 4.45 -5.84
C LYS A 31 1.28 3.77 -5.59
N MET A 32 1.26 2.49 -5.22
CA MET A 32 2.45 1.69 -4.97
C MET A 32 3.29 1.51 -6.25
N ASP A 33 2.66 1.30 -7.40
CA ASP A 33 3.34 1.26 -8.71
C ASP A 33 4.05 2.58 -9.02
N VAL A 34 3.39 3.72 -8.76
CA VAL A 34 4.02 5.04 -8.91
C VAL A 34 5.19 5.22 -7.92
N PHE A 35 5.05 4.75 -6.67
CA PHE A 35 6.13 4.83 -5.69
C PHE A 35 7.31 3.92 -6.03
N LEU A 36 7.05 2.75 -6.62
CA LEU A 36 8.07 1.83 -7.13
C LEU A 36 8.80 2.44 -8.33
N MET A 37 8.06 3.04 -9.28
CA MET A 37 8.66 3.76 -10.42
C MET A 37 9.48 4.99 -9.99
N ASN A 38 9.13 5.61 -8.86
CA ASN A 38 9.89 6.73 -8.30
C ASN A 38 11.04 6.29 -7.37
N ASP A 39 11.37 4.99 -7.31
CA ASP A 39 12.41 4.43 -6.45
C ASP A 39 12.22 4.77 -4.95
N ARG A 40 10.97 5.05 -4.53
CA ARG A 40 10.62 5.42 -3.15
C ARG A 40 10.34 4.21 -2.26
N ILE A 41 9.96 3.10 -2.88
CA ILE A 41 9.77 1.80 -2.22
C ILE A 41 10.43 0.72 -3.08
N THR A 42 10.94 -0.32 -2.43
CA THR A 42 11.49 -1.47 -3.15
C THR A 42 10.39 -2.44 -3.57
N GLN A 43 10.69 -3.32 -4.52
CA GLN A 43 9.76 -4.38 -4.93
C GLN A 43 9.36 -5.31 -3.77
N ASP A 44 10.26 -5.48 -2.79
CA ASP A 44 10.00 -6.26 -1.56
C ASP A 44 8.95 -5.58 -0.68
N GLN A 45 9.10 -4.27 -0.46
CA GLN A 45 8.13 -3.42 0.23
C GLN A 45 6.78 -3.36 -0.50
N TYR A 46 6.80 -3.35 -1.83
CA TYR A 46 5.59 -3.43 -2.64
C TYR A 46 4.85 -4.74 -2.36
N ASN A 47 5.54 -5.88 -2.43
CA ASN A 47 4.93 -7.19 -2.18
C ASN A 47 4.36 -7.32 -0.77
N GLU A 48 5.04 -6.78 0.25
CA GLU A 48 4.52 -6.75 1.62
C GLU A 48 3.21 -5.96 1.72
N LEU A 49 3.15 -4.77 1.12
CA LEU A 49 1.95 -3.94 1.13
C LEU A 49 0.79 -4.61 0.36
N VAL A 50 1.05 -5.25 -0.79
CA VAL A 50 0.04 -6.02 -1.54
C VAL A 50 -0.44 -7.22 -0.71
N ALA A 51 0.47 -7.90 0.00
CA ALA A 51 0.12 -9.00 0.88
C ALA A 51 -0.77 -8.54 2.06
N MET A 52 -0.62 -7.31 2.54
CA MET A 52 -1.49 -6.74 3.57
C MET A 52 -2.89 -6.36 3.06
N LEU A 53 -3.01 -6.06 1.77
CA LEU A 53 -4.26 -5.73 1.07
C LEU A 53 -5.10 -6.96 0.71
N LYS A 54 -4.49 -8.14 0.60
CA LYS A 54 -5.18 -9.43 0.47
C LYS A 54 -5.64 -9.99 1.83
#